data_AF-A0A3S4GVY4-F1
#
_entry.id   AF-A0A3S4GVY4-F1
#
_cell.length_a   1.000
_cell.length_b   1.000
_cell.length_c   1.000
_cell.angle_alpha   90.00
_cell.angle_beta   90.00
_cell.angle_gamma   90.00
#
_symmetry.space_group_name_H-M   'P 1'
#
loop_
_entity.id
_entity.type
_entity.pdbx_description
1 polymer ?
#
loop_
_entity_poly.entity_id
_entity_poly.type
_entity_poly.pdbx_seq_one_letter_code
_entity_poly.pdbx_strand_id
1 'polypeptide(L)'
;MVCAHGAPDALYSPGGDDRVRQRPRDPDFLCSGAAFLSRQPLIVGLFVLTLLIVLWAPRVIKAIPAPLIAIVALTLYTATTGQQLPTVGDEGSMSGGLPGFTALTVPLNLTTLQIIWPCALSIAFVGLMESLLTAKLVDDLTHTPSNKSRESAGLGIANILAGCYGGIAGCAMIGQTIVNVEMGRAAAASQR
;
A
#
# COMPACT_ATOMS: atom_id res chain seq x y z
N MET A 1 3.65 -35.86 13.97
CA MET A 1 4.48 -36.92 14.58
C MET A 1 5.89 -36.75 14.04
N VAL A 2 6.95 -36.37 14.75
CA VAL A 2 7.22 -35.81 16.11
C VAL A 2 8.42 -34.85 15.86
N CYS A 3 8.48 -33.62 16.37
CA CYS A 3 8.77 -33.29 17.76
C CYS A 3 7.81 -32.27 18.38
N ALA A 4 7.16 -32.71 19.46
CA ALA A 4 6.89 -31.86 20.61
C ALA A 4 7.80 -32.35 21.75
N HIS A 5 8.29 -31.46 22.62
CA HIS A 5 7.82 -31.33 24.02
C HIS A 5 8.82 -30.54 24.91
N GLY A 6 8.30 -29.60 25.70
CA GLY A 6 8.82 -29.29 27.04
C GLY A 6 9.93 -28.23 27.22
N ALA A 7 9.55 -26.98 27.49
CA ALA A 7 9.86 -26.28 28.75
C ALA A 7 9.01 -24.99 28.88
N PRO A 8 8.61 -24.55 30.11
CA PRO A 8 7.59 -23.51 30.31
C PRO A 8 8.14 -22.16 30.83
N ASP A 9 7.23 -21.18 30.94
CA ASP A 9 7.25 -20.02 31.85
C ASP A 9 8.53 -19.18 31.98
N ALA A 10 8.73 -18.27 31.02
CA ALA A 10 9.45 -17.01 31.21
C ALA A 10 8.54 -15.87 30.68
N LEU A 11 7.65 -15.33 31.52
CA LEU A 11 7.92 -14.28 32.50
C LEU A 11 8.52 -13.01 31.87
N TYR A 12 7.74 -11.94 31.97
CA TYR A 12 8.10 -10.53 31.75
C TYR A 12 9.58 -10.22 32.01
N SER A 13 10.33 -9.91 30.95
CA SER A 13 11.68 -9.34 31.02
C SER A 13 11.73 -8.05 30.20
N PRO A 14 11.96 -6.88 30.83
CA PRO A 14 11.98 -5.61 30.13
C PRO A 14 13.36 -5.31 29.51
N GLY A 15 13.41 -5.22 28.17
CA GLY A 15 14.54 -4.62 27.45
C GLY A 15 15.07 -5.43 26.26
N GLY A 16 15.30 -4.74 25.14
CA GLY A 16 16.12 -5.25 24.03
C GLY A 16 15.38 -5.95 22.89
N ASP A 17 14.42 -5.28 22.24
CA ASP A 17 13.95 -5.71 20.91
C ASP A 17 14.65 -4.92 19.78
N ASP A 18 15.95 -5.18 19.62
CA ASP A 18 16.76 -4.68 18.49
C ASP A 18 16.63 -5.56 17.22
N ARG A 19 15.65 -6.48 17.17
CA ARG A 19 15.42 -7.42 16.04
C ARG A 19 14.95 -6.74 14.75
N VAL A 20 14.63 -5.44 14.78
CA VAL A 20 14.14 -4.68 13.62
C VAL A 20 15.29 -3.96 12.86
N ARG A 21 16.55 -4.09 13.30
CA ARG A 21 17.67 -3.27 12.76
C ARG A 21 18.96 -4.06 12.47
N GLN A 22 18.91 -5.00 11.50
CA GLN A 22 20.04 -5.62 10.74
C GLN A 22 19.52 -6.82 9.86
N ARG A 23 20.00 -7.17 8.65
CA ARG A 23 20.80 -6.51 7.58
C ARG A 23 20.26 -6.90 6.18
N PRO A 24 20.54 -6.14 5.09
CA PRO A 24 20.13 -6.53 3.73
C PRO A 24 21.22 -7.29 2.94
N ARG A 25 21.94 -8.26 3.54
CA ARG A 25 22.99 -9.02 2.80
C ARG A 25 23.35 -10.40 3.36
N ASP A 26 22.41 -11.10 3.98
CA ASP A 26 22.67 -12.41 4.58
C ASP A 26 22.33 -13.53 3.57
N PRO A 27 23.22 -14.52 3.31
CA PRO A 27 22.97 -15.58 2.33
C PRO A 27 21.77 -16.47 2.70
N ASP A 28 21.42 -16.51 3.98
CA ASP A 28 20.23 -17.20 4.48
C ASP A 28 18.91 -16.59 3.96
N PHE A 29 18.89 -15.30 3.60
CA PHE A 29 17.71 -14.69 2.96
C PHE A 29 17.50 -15.21 1.54
N LEU A 30 18.59 -15.44 0.79
CA LEU A 30 18.55 -16.07 -0.54
C LEU A 30 18.18 -17.56 -0.43
N CYS A 31 18.72 -18.28 0.56
CA CYS A 31 18.33 -19.67 0.85
C CYS A 31 16.86 -19.78 1.30
N SER A 32 16.37 -18.86 2.12
CA SER A 32 14.97 -18.83 2.58
C SER A 32 14.02 -18.44 1.46
N GLY A 33 14.39 -17.47 0.60
CA GLY A 33 13.66 -17.15 -0.63
C GLY A 33 13.61 -18.33 -1.61
N ALA A 34 14.72 -19.06 -1.80
CA ALA A 34 14.76 -20.27 -2.60
C ALA A 34 13.94 -21.42 -1.99
N ALA A 35 13.93 -21.55 -0.66
CA ALA A 35 13.09 -22.51 0.05
C ALA A 35 11.59 -22.17 -0.05
N PHE A 36 11.23 -20.88 -0.04
CA PHE A 36 9.87 -20.40 -0.29
C PHE A 36 9.44 -20.69 -1.73
N LEU A 37 10.30 -20.42 -2.72
CA LEU A 37 10.10 -20.83 -4.12
C LEU A 37 9.84 -22.35 -4.25
N SER A 38 10.55 -23.16 -3.47
CA SER A 38 10.46 -24.63 -3.50
C SER A 38 9.23 -25.19 -2.75
N ARG A 39 8.74 -24.50 -1.72
CA ARG A 39 7.63 -24.99 -0.87
C ARG A 39 6.25 -24.86 -1.49
N GLN A 40 5.99 -23.86 -2.33
CA GLN A 40 4.67 -23.62 -2.94
C GLN A 40 4.79 -23.20 -4.42
N PRO A 41 5.15 -24.12 -5.34
CA PRO A 41 5.38 -23.80 -6.75
C PRO A 41 4.15 -23.20 -7.45
N LEU A 42 2.94 -23.47 -6.94
CA LEU A 42 1.68 -22.95 -7.46
C LEU A 42 1.56 -21.43 -7.31
N ILE A 43 1.97 -20.88 -6.15
CA ILE A 43 1.92 -19.42 -5.91
C ILE A 43 2.91 -18.69 -6.81
N VAL A 44 4.12 -19.24 -6.97
CA VAL A 44 5.14 -18.71 -7.89
C VAL A 44 4.63 -18.76 -9.35
N GLY A 45 4.00 -19.88 -9.74
CA GLY A 45 3.37 -20.01 -11.06
C GLY A 45 2.28 -18.98 -11.31
N LEU A 46 1.38 -18.76 -10.35
CA LEU A 46 0.32 -17.73 -10.44
C LEU A 46 0.90 -16.31 -10.46
N PHE A 47 1.94 -16.03 -9.68
CA PHE A 47 2.60 -14.73 -9.68
C PHE A 47 3.23 -14.42 -11.05
N VAL A 48 3.99 -15.37 -11.62
CA VAL A 48 4.59 -15.24 -12.96
C VAL A 48 3.51 -15.10 -14.03
N LEU A 49 2.42 -15.88 -13.95
CA LEU A 49 1.27 -15.77 -14.86
C LEU A 49 0.61 -14.39 -14.79
N THR A 50 0.39 -13.87 -13.58
CA THR A 50 -0.20 -12.54 -13.34
C THR A 50 0.68 -11.44 -13.93
N LEU A 51 1.99 -11.52 -13.72
CA LEU A 51 2.97 -10.58 -14.26
C LEU A 51 2.98 -10.64 -15.81
N LEU A 52 2.91 -11.83 -16.40
CA LEU A 52 2.81 -12.02 -17.84
C LEU A 52 1.53 -11.39 -18.41
N ILE A 53 0.38 -11.58 -17.75
CA ILE A 53 -0.89 -10.95 -18.12
C ILE A 53 -0.77 -9.42 -18.05
N VAL A 54 -0.23 -8.85 -16.97
CA VAL A 54 -0.08 -7.38 -16.81
C VAL A 54 0.83 -6.78 -17.88
N LEU A 55 1.88 -7.47 -18.32
CA LEU A 55 2.79 -6.98 -19.37
C LEU A 55 2.27 -7.20 -20.80
N TRP A 56 1.42 -8.20 -21.03
CA TRP A 56 0.94 -8.58 -22.36
C TRP A 56 -0.43 -7.98 -22.71
N ALA A 57 -1.36 -7.94 -21.75
CA ALA A 57 -2.69 -7.34 -21.91
C ALA A 57 -2.70 -5.90 -22.49
N PRO A 58 -1.86 -4.93 -22.05
CA PRO A 58 -1.91 -3.57 -22.57
C PRO A 58 -1.43 -3.45 -24.03
N ARG A 59 -0.82 -4.50 -24.61
CA ARG A 59 -0.51 -4.54 -26.05
C ARG A 59 -1.72 -4.91 -26.92
N VAL A 60 -2.70 -5.62 -26.36
CA VAL A 60 -3.90 -6.07 -27.08
C VAL A 60 -5.11 -5.19 -26.76
N ILE A 61 -5.26 -4.77 -25.50
CA ILE A 61 -6.42 -3.99 -25.02
C ILE A 61 -5.91 -2.67 -24.42
N LYS A 62 -6.17 -1.55 -25.12
CA LYS A 62 -5.78 -0.19 -24.69
C LYS A 62 -6.83 0.55 -23.87
N ALA A 63 -8.08 0.07 -23.86
CA ALA A 63 -9.21 0.76 -23.24
C ALA A 63 -9.42 0.42 -21.75
N ILE A 64 -8.80 -0.65 -21.24
CA ILE A 64 -9.03 -1.18 -19.88
C ILE A 64 -7.68 -1.26 -19.16
N PRO A 65 -7.56 -0.81 -17.89
CA PRO A 65 -6.33 -0.95 -17.12
C PRO A 65 -5.91 -2.42 -16.98
N ALA A 66 -4.67 -2.73 -17.38
CA ALA A 66 -4.12 -4.09 -17.30
C ALA A 66 -4.21 -4.75 -15.90
N PRO A 67 -4.04 -4.02 -14.77
CA PRO A 67 -4.24 -4.60 -13.44
C PRO A 67 -5.66 -5.14 -13.19
N LEU A 68 -6.68 -4.49 -13.74
CA LEU A 68 -8.08 -4.93 -13.59
C LEU A 68 -8.31 -6.26 -14.32
N ILE A 69 -7.78 -6.39 -15.54
CA ILE A 69 -7.83 -7.64 -16.33
C ILE A 69 -7.13 -8.77 -15.55
N ALA A 70 -5.95 -8.50 -14.99
CA ALA A 70 -5.18 -9.48 -14.24
C ALA A 70 -5.90 -9.97 -12.98
N ILE A 71 -6.48 -9.06 -12.19
CA ILE A 71 -7.26 -9.43 -10.99
C ILE A 71 -8.47 -10.29 -11.38
N VAL A 72 -9.30 -9.86 -12.34
CA VAL A 72 -10.51 -10.59 -12.74
C VAL A 72 -10.18 -11.98 -13.28
N ALA A 73 -9.15 -12.09 -14.14
CA ALA A 73 -8.72 -13.37 -14.70
C ALA A 73 -8.19 -14.33 -13.61
N LEU A 74 -7.40 -13.82 -12.67
CA LEU A 74 -6.82 -14.62 -11.60
C LEU A 74 -7.90 -15.08 -10.59
N THR A 75 -8.81 -14.19 -10.18
CA THR A 75 -9.94 -14.52 -9.30
C THR A 75 -10.86 -15.55 -9.94
N LEU A 76 -11.16 -15.43 -11.24
CA LEU A 76 -11.96 -16.43 -11.95
C LEU A 76 -11.25 -17.79 -11.99
N TYR A 77 -9.93 -17.81 -12.25
CA TYR A 77 -9.14 -19.04 -12.27
C TYR A 77 -9.09 -19.73 -10.90
N THR A 78 -8.81 -19.00 -9.81
CA THR A 78 -8.76 -19.59 -8.46
C THR A 78 -10.15 -20.05 -7.99
N ALA A 79 -11.21 -19.28 -8.27
CA ALA A 79 -12.58 -19.65 -7.94
C ALA A 79 -13.07 -20.91 -8.68
N THR A 80 -12.78 -21.04 -9.99
CA THR A 80 -13.17 -22.22 -10.78
C THR A 80 -12.33 -23.47 -10.49
N THR A 81 -11.06 -23.29 -10.12
CA THR A 81 -10.15 -24.42 -9.83
C THR A 81 -10.18 -24.85 -8.36
N GLY A 82 -10.86 -24.09 -7.48
CA GLY A 82 -11.00 -24.42 -6.05
C GLY A 82 -9.68 -24.44 -5.27
N GLN A 83 -8.67 -23.71 -5.75
CA GLN A 83 -7.32 -23.73 -5.20
C GLN A 83 -7.25 -22.98 -3.87
N GLN A 84 -6.75 -23.64 -2.83
CA GLN A 84 -6.57 -23.09 -1.48
C GLN A 84 -5.32 -22.19 -1.43
N LEU A 85 -5.47 -20.93 -1.87
CA LEU A 85 -4.47 -19.88 -1.67
C LEU A 85 -4.93 -18.94 -0.55
N PRO A 86 -4.02 -18.30 0.20
CA PRO A 86 -4.36 -17.17 1.05
C PRO A 86 -5.06 -16.08 0.23
N THR A 87 -6.26 -15.69 0.65
CA THR A 87 -7.07 -14.66 0.02
C THR A 87 -7.04 -13.36 0.82
N VAL A 88 -7.46 -12.26 0.19
CA VAL A 88 -7.53 -10.96 0.87
C VAL A 88 -8.48 -10.98 2.08
N GLY A 89 -9.46 -11.89 2.11
CA GLY A 89 -10.37 -12.06 3.25
C GLY A 89 -9.75 -12.78 4.44
N ASP A 90 -8.63 -13.49 4.26
CA ASP A 90 -7.91 -14.17 5.33
C ASP A 90 -6.96 -13.21 6.07
N GLU A 91 -6.49 -12.16 5.40
CA GLU A 91 -5.58 -11.13 5.94
C GLU A 91 -6.31 -10.03 6.74
N GLY A 92 -7.65 -9.95 6.68
CA GLY A 92 -8.41 -8.97 7.45
C GLY A 92 -9.92 -8.99 7.20
N SER A 93 -10.69 -8.56 8.20
CA SER A 93 -12.14 -8.47 8.08
C SER A 93 -12.55 -7.27 7.21
N MET A 94 -13.00 -7.55 5.98
CA MET A 94 -13.78 -6.60 5.16
C MET A 94 -15.16 -6.36 5.81
N SER A 95 -15.21 -5.56 6.87
CA SER A 95 -16.47 -5.06 7.43
C SER A 95 -17.03 -3.96 6.53
N GLY A 96 -18.17 -4.21 5.90
CA GLY A 96 -18.89 -3.22 5.11
C GLY A 96 -19.71 -2.28 6.02
N GLY A 97 -19.38 -0.99 6.00
CA GLY A 97 -20.11 0.04 6.75
C GLY A 97 -19.54 1.43 6.53
N LEU A 98 -20.21 2.46 7.04
CA LEU A 98 -19.55 3.77 7.18
C LEU A 98 -18.45 3.65 8.25
N PRO A 99 -17.28 4.29 8.07
CA PRO A 99 -16.28 4.35 9.12
C PRO A 99 -16.86 5.12 10.31
N GLY A 100 -17.01 4.42 11.44
CA GLY A 100 -17.34 5.06 12.71
C GLY A 100 -16.17 5.90 13.21
N PHE A 101 -16.43 6.81 14.16
CA PHE A 101 -15.35 7.49 14.88
C PHE A 101 -14.55 6.42 15.65
N THR A 102 -13.26 6.31 15.35
CA THR A 102 -12.41 5.30 15.98
C THR A 102 -12.09 5.75 17.40
N ALA A 103 -12.50 4.95 18.39
CA ALA A 103 -12.06 5.15 19.76
C ALA A 103 -10.53 4.97 19.83
N LEU A 104 -9.82 5.95 20.36
CA LEU A 104 -8.37 5.86 20.56
C LEU A 104 -8.07 4.86 21.70
N THR A 105 -7.97 3.59 21.35
CA THR A 105 -7.58 2.50 22.28
C THR A 105 -6.13 2.64 22.76
N VAL A 106 -5.30 3.39 22.01
CA VAL A 106 -3.90 3.67 22.37
C VAL A 106 -3.85 4.87 23.32
N PRO A 107 -3.19 4.77 24.49
CA PRO A 107 -3.13 5.87 25.44
C PRO A 107 -2.29 7.04 24.91
N LEU A 108 -2.82 8.26 25.04
CA LEU A 108 -2.19 9.51 24.61
C LEU A 108 -1.09 9.97 25.59
N ASN A 109 -0.02 9.19 25.66
CA ASN A 109 1.16 9.45 26.49
C ASN A 109 2.34 9.96 25.67
N LEU A 110 3.24 10.70 26.33
CA LEU A 110 4.52 11.15 25.77
C LEU A 110 5.36 10.00 25.19
N THR A 111 5.33 8.81 25.82
CA THR A 111 5.99 7.60 25.33
C THR A 111 5.43 7.14 23.98
N THR A 112 4.10 7.12 23.84
CA THR A 112 3.43 6.81 22.56
C THR A 112 3.85 7.79 21.49
N LEU A 113 3.86 9.09 21.82
CA LEU A 113 4.27 10.16 20.90
C LEU A 113 5.72 9.96 20.43
N GLN A 114 6.67 9.66 21.33
CA GLN A 114 8.07 9.41 20.97
C GLN A 114 8.25 8.23 19.99
N ILE A 115 7.44 7.18 20.11
CA ILE A 115 7.48 6.02 19.22
C ILE A 115 6.96 6.36 17.82
N ILE A 116 5.82 7.05 17.72
CA ILE A 116 5.20 7.37 16.42
C ILE A 116 5.86 8.56 15.71
N TRP A 117 6.45 9.50 16.46
CA TRP A 117 7.05 10.74 15.94
C TRP A 117 8.02 10.56 14.76
N PRO A 118 9.08 9.70 14.82
CA PRO A 118 10.01 9.54 13.70
C PRO A 118 9.34 8.96 12.45
N CYS A 119 8.35 8.08 12.61
CA CYS A 119 7.60 7.50 11.49
C CYS A 119 6.66 8.54 10.86
N ALA A 120 5.88 9.23 11.69
CA ALA A 120 4.95 10.29 11.26
C ALA A 120 5.68 11.44 10.55
N LEU A 121 6.82 11.89 11.08
CA LEU A 121 7.64 12.93 10.46
C LEU A 121 8.18 12.49 9.09
N SER A 122 8.61 11.23 8.97
CA SER A 122 9.12 10.66 7.73
C SER A 122 8.04 10.58 6.65
N ILE A 123 6.85 10.07 6.98
CA ILE A 123 5.71 9.96 6.06
C ILE A 123 5.20 11.35 5.67
N ALA A 124 5.11 12.30 6.62
CA ALA A 124 4.73 13.67 6.34
C ALA A 124 5.70 14.34 5.35
N PHE A 125 7.01 14.15 5.51
CA PHE A 125 8.00 14.71 4.60
C PHE A 125 7.91 14.11 3.19
N VAL A 126 7.72 12.79 3.07
CA VAL A 126 7.51 12.12 1.77
C VAL A 126 6.24 12.63 1.09
N GLY A 127 5.10 12.67 1.80
CA GLY A 127 3.83 13.14 1.24
C GLY A 127 3.86 14.62 0.83
N LEU A 128 4.59 15.47 1.56
CA LEU A 128 4.83 16.85 1.16
C LEU A 128 5.73 16.95 -0.07
N MET A 129 6.82 16.17 -0.17
CA MET A 129 7.67 16.16 -1.36
C MET A 129 6.89 15.72 -2.61
N GLU A 130 6.12 14.63 -2.53
CA GLU A 130 5.28 14.17 -3.65
C GLU A 130 4.22 15.20 -4.06
N SER A 131 3.53 15.81 -3.09
CA SER A 131 2.52 16.84 -3.34
C SER A 131 3.13 18.09 -4.00
N LEU A 132 4.30 18.54 -3.53
CA LEU A 132 5.00 19.72 -4.08
C LEU A 132 5.55 19.45 -5.49
N LEU A 133 6.12 18.27 -5.74
CA LEU A 133 6.57 17.85 -7.07
C LEU A 133 5.40 17.70 -8.04
N THR A 134 4.28 17.14 -7.58
CA THR A 134 3.04 17.02 -8.38
C THR A 134 2.47 18.37 -8.73
N ALA A 135 2.34 19.27 -7.76
CA ALA A 135 1.85 20.63 -8.00
C ALA A 135 2.74 21.38 -8.99
N LYS A 136 4.07 21.20 -8.93
CA LYS A 136 5.00 21.75 -9.93
C LYS A 136 4.80 21.16 -11.32
N LEU A 137 4.73 19.83 -11.43
CA LEU A 137 4.50 19.16 -12.71
C LEU A 137 3.15 19.54 -13.34
N VAL A 138 2.09 19.66 -12.54
CA VAL A 138 0.78 20.10 -13.01
C VAL A 138 0.79 21.57 -13.43
N ASP A 139 1.40 22.47 -12.64
CA ASP A 139 1.58 23.88 -13.01
C ASP A 139 2.33 24.02 -14.35
N ASP A 140 3.38 23.23 -14.57
CA ASP A 140 4.17 23.23 -15.81
C ASP A 140 3.35 22.72 -17.01
N LEU A 141 2.46 21.74 -16.80
CA LEU A 141 1.54 21.20 -17.81
C LEU A 141 0.35 22.12 -18.12
N THR A 142 -0.16 22.88 -17.14
CA THR A 142 -1.37 23.72 -17.28
C THR A 142 -1.07 25.21 -17.45
N HIS A 143 0.15 25.65 -17.19
CA HIS A 143 0.57 27.06 -17.11
C HIS A 143 -0.23 27.90 -16.09
N THR A 144 -0.82 27.26 -15.07
CA THR A 144 -1.55 27.93 -13.98
C THR A 144 -0.81 27.74 -12.64
N PRO A 145 -0.62 28.78 -11.82
CA PRO A 145 0.11 28.65 -10.57
C PRO A 145 -0.75 28.04 -9.44
N SER A 146 -0.41 26.84 -8.96
CA SER A 146 -1.02 26.23 -7.77
C SER A 146 -0.53 26.85 -6.46
N ASN A 147 -1.39 26.88 -5.43
CA ASN A 147 -1.06 27.36 -4.08
C ASN A 147 -0.56 26.20 -3.20
N LYS A 148 0.76 26.00 -3.19
CA LYS A 148 1.45 24.92 -2.45
C LYS A 148 1.10 24.89 -0.95
N SER A 149 0.93 26.04 -0.31
CA SER A 149 0.56 26.11 1.10
C SER A 149 -0.84 25.56 1.37
N ARG A 150 -1.78 25.76 0.43
CA ARG A 150 -3.14 25.21 0.53
C ARG A 150 -3.16 23.70 0.27
N GLU A 151 -2.38 23.21 -0.69
CA GLU A 151 -2.26 21.76 -0.95
C GLU A 151 -1.65 21.02 0.26
N SER A 152 -0.56 21.56 0.84
CA SER A 152 0.05 21.00 2.06
C SER A 152 -0.90 21.04 3.28
N ALA A 153 -1.65 22.11 3.46
CA ALA A 153 -2.65 22.21 4.53
C ALA A 153 -3.80 21.22 4.33
N GLY A 154 -4.29 21.07 3.08
CA GLY A 154 -5.33 20.10 2.73
C GLY A 154 -4.89 18.66 3.01
N LEU A 155 -3.67 18.28 2.62
CA LEU A 155 -3.09 16.96 2.88
C LEU A 155 -2.90 16.69 4.38
N GLY A 156 -2.51 17.70 5.16
CA GLY A 156 -2.42 17.61 6.62
C GLY A 156 -3.79 17.39 7.28
N ILE A 157 -4.79 18.20 6.92
CA ILE A 157 -6.16 18.09 7.45
C ILE A 157 -6.79 16.76 7.07
N ALA A 158 -6.62 16.31 5.82
CA ALA A 158 -7.12 15.02 5.35
C ALA A 158 -6.53 13.84 6.15
N ASN A 159 -5.23 13.86 6.43
CA ASN A 159 -4.58 12.82 7.24
C ASN A 159 -4.99 12.84 8.72
N ILE A 160 -5.24 14.01 9.30
CA ILE A 160 -5.80 14.12 10.67
C ILE A 160 -7.20 13.50 10.71
N LEU A 161 -8.07 13.86 9.77
CA LEU A 161 -9.43 13.31 9.68
C LEU A 161 -9.39 11.79 9.42
N ALA A 162 -8.54 11.31 8.51
CA ALA A 162 -8.35 9.89 8.26
C ALA A 162 -8.00 9.14 9.55
N GLY A 163 -7.05 9.65 10.35
CA GLY A 163 -6.69 9.07 11.64
C GLY A 163 -7.85 8.98 12.64
N CYS A 164 -8.72 10.00 12.70
CA CYS A 164 -9.92 9.99 13.54
C CYS A 164 -10.96 8.92 13.13
N TYR A 165 -10.98 8.54 11.85
CA TYR A 165 -11.85 7.49 11.30
C TYR A 165 -11.15 6.12 11.19
N GLY A 166 -9.95 5.96 11.76
CA GLY A 166 -9.19 4.70 11.70
C GLY A 166 -8.60 4.40 10.32
N GLY A 167 -8.55 5.39 9.43
CA GLY A 167 -7.99 5.30 8.10
C GLY A 167 -6.46 5.34 8.08
N ILE A 168 -5.89 4.86 6.98
CA ILE A 168 -4.45 4.90 6.73
C ILE A 168 -3.98 6.31 6.34
N ALA A 169 -2.72 6.63 6.62
CA ALA A 169 -2.09 7.85 6.12
C ALA A 169 -1.96 7.80 4.59
N GLY A 170 -2.35 8.88 3.92
CA GLY A 170 -2.34 9.02 2.47
C GLY A 170 -1.49 10.20 1.97
N CYS A 171 -1.10 10.13 0.70
CA CYS A 171 -0.41 11.20 -0.03
C CYS A 171 -1.17 11.59 -1.32
N ALA A 172 -0.74 12.66 -1.96
CA ALA A 172 -1.28 13.07 -3.27
C ALA A 172 -0.75 12.13 -4.38
N MET A 173 -1.64 11.35 -5.00
CA MET A 173 -1.24 10.37 -6.01
C MET A 173 -1.01 11.00 -7.40
N ILE A 174 0.26 11.27 -7.72
CA ILE A 174 0.72 11.92 -8.96
C ILE A 174 0.04 11.36 -10.22
N GLY A 175 0.03 10.03 -10.37
CA GLY A 175 -0.49 9.36 -11.57
C GLY A 175 -1.99 9.58 -11.81
N GLN A 176 -2.80 9.63 -10.75
CA GLN A 176 -4.24 9.89 -10.88
C GLN A 176 -4.51 11.37 -11.18
N THR A 177 -3.72 12.29 -10.59
CA THR A 177 -3.82 13.71 -10.89
C THR A 177 -3.49 14.01 -12.36
N ILE A 178 -2.42 13.43 -12.91
CA ILE A 178 -2.04 13.61 -14.33
C ILE A 178 -3.15 13.11 -15.25
N VAL A 179 -3.66 11.89 -15.03
CA VAL A 179 -4.75 11.32 -15.84
C VAL A 179 -6.00 12.21 -15.77
N ASN A 180 -6.38 12.69 -14.58
CA ASN A 180 -7.53 13.58 -14.42
C ASN A 180 -7.35 14.92 -15.15
N VAL A 181 -6.14 15.51 -15.12
CA VAL A 181 -5.82 16.74 -15.87
C VAL A 181 -5.89 16.50 -17.38
N GLU A 182 -5.34 15.39 -17.88
CA GLU A 182 -5.36 15.05 -19.31
C GLU A 182 -6.79 14.85 -19.82
N MET A 183 -7.62 14.12 -19.07
CA MET A 183 -9.04 13.96 -19.38
C MET A 183 -9.81 15.29 -19.37
N GLY A 184 -9.50 16.18 -18.41
CA GLY A 184 -10.08 17.53 -18.36
C GLY A 184 -9.70 18.40 -19.57
N ARG A 185 -8.43 18.31 -20.03
CA ARG A 185 -7.97 18.99 -21.24
C ARG A 185 -8.65 18.46 -22.49
N ALA A 186 -8.79 17.14 -22.61
CA ALA A 186 -9.49 16.51 -23.73
C ALA A 186 -10.97 16.92 -23.81
N ALA A 187 -11.67 16.96 -22.66
CA ALA A 187 -13.04 17.42 -22.60
C ALA A 187 -13.19 18.88 -23.05
N ALA A 188 -12.37 19.80 -22.52
CA ALA A 188 -12.40 21.21 -22.90
C ALA A 188 -12.03 21.45 -24.38
N ALA A 189 -11.16 20.63 -24.97
CA ALA A 189 -10.81 20.70 -26.38
C ALA A 189 -11.96 20.25 -27.31
N SER A 190 -12.85 19.36 -26.85
CA SER A 190 -14.01 18.88 -27.62
C SER A 190 -15.19 19.87 -27.70
N GLN A 191 -15.11 21.02 -27.03
CA GLN A 191 -16.14 22.07 -27.04
C GLN A 191 -15.77 23.28 -27.92
N ARG A 192 -14.91 23.07 -28.93
CA ARG A 192 -14.57 24.02 -30.00
C ARG A 192 -14.72 23.38 -31.37
#